data_AF-A0A3R9W949-F1
#
_entry.id   AF-A0A3R9W949-F1
#
_cell.length_a   1.000
_cell.length_b   1.000
_cell.length_c   1.000
_cell.angle_alpha   90.00
_cell.angle_beta   90.00
_cell.angle_gamma   90.00
#
_symmetry.space_group_name_H-M   'P 1'
#
loop_
_entity.id
_entity.type
_entity.pdbx_description
1 polymer ?
#
loop_
_entity_poly.entity_id
_entity_poly.type
_entity_poly.pdbx_seq_one_letter_code
_entity_poly.pdbx_strand_id
1 'polypeptide(L)'
;MPEGLSELSWWWIKVRNRSEGKFFLYYPNSGIADARVLRVCDRDGHDHAILIWNICHGCRRGLIAKISMIPEWQRQGLGRRLVLWALRDGPDYEWVTSSQSPDGQQFFPALARETGAALTNRGKVCAHIDVANRAYPRPRLVRDI
;
A
#
# COMPACT_ATOMS: atom_id res chain seq x y z
N MET A 1 -18.99 -3.33 1.04
CA MET A 1 -18.66 -2.09 1.78
C MET A 1 -17.23 -2.23 2.28
N PRO A 2 -16.34 -1.25 2.04
CA PRO A 2 -14.94 -1.35 2.44
C PRO A 2 -14.78 -1.36 3.96
N GLU A 3 -13.78 -2.10 4.45
CA GLU A 3 -13.52 -2.25 5.88
C GLU A 3 -13.23 -0.89 6.56
N GLY A 4 -13.72 -0.71 7.79
CA GLY A 4 -13.56 0.55 8.55
C GLY A 4 -14.46 1.71 8.10
N LEU A 5 -15.34 1.52 7.11
CA LEU A 5 -16.40 2.47 6.74
C LEU A 5 -17.77 1.97 7.19
N SER A 6 -18.73 2.90 7.35
CA SER A 6 -20.15 2.56 7.46
C SER A 6 -20.82 2.64 6.09
N GLU A 7 -21.98 1.99 5.91
CA GLU A 7 -22.76 2.06 4.67
C GLU A 7 -23.08 3.50 4.27
N LEU A 8 -23.51 4.33 5.23
CA LEU A 8 -23.80 5.74 4.99
C LEU A 8 -22.56 6.51 4.53
N SER A 9 -21.40 6.27 5.15
CA SER A 9 -20.14 6.91 4.75
C SER A 9 -19.75 6.50 3.33
N TRP A 10 -19.89 5.22 3.00
CA TRP A 10 -19.60 4.71 1.67
C TRP A 10 -20.56 5.26 0.62
N TRP A 11 -21.85 5.35 0.94
CA TRP A 11 -22.85 5.97 0.07
C TRP A 11 -22.47 7.42 -0.26
N TRP A 12 -22.10 8.23 0.73
CA TRP A 12 -21.65 9.60 0.50
C TRP A 12 -20.39 9.69 -0.37
N ILE A 13 -19.44 8.79 -0.17
CA ILE A 13 -18.25 8.71 -1.04
C ILE A 13 -18.67 8.43 -2.49
N LYS A 14 -19.55 7.46 -2.74
CA LYS A 14 -20.05 7.15 -4.10
C LYS A 14 -20.79 8.32 -4.73
N VAL A 15 -21.61 9.03 -3.96
CA VAL A 15 -22.39 10.19 -4.44
C VAL A 15 -21.47 11.35 -4.85
N ARG A 16 -20.39 11.60 -4.09
CA ARG A 16 -19.43 12.67 -4.38
C ARG A 16 -18.42 12.34 -5.48
N ASN A 17 -18.33 11.07 -5.88
CA ASN A 17 -17.36 10.56 -6.85
C ASN A 17 -18.10 9.71 -7.90
N ARG A 18 -18.98 10.34 -8.69
CA ARG A 18 -19.86 9.62 -9.62
C ARG A 18 -19.14 9.00 -10.81
N SER A 19 -18.10 9.66 -11.30
CA SER A 19 -17.29 9.22 -12.45
C SER A 19 -16.19 8.24 -12.09
N GLU A 20 -15.90 8.05 -10.80
CA GLU A 20 -14.79 7.20 -10.35
C GLU A 20 -15.18 5.73 -10.35
N GLY A 21 -14.40 4.91 -11.08
CA GLY A 21 -14.52 3.45 -11.09
C GLY A 21 -13.62 2.76 -10.06
N LYS A 22 -12.64 3.47 -9.47
CA LYS A 22 -11.66 2.95 -8.52
C LYS A 22 -11.54 3.90 -7.34
N PHE A 23 -11.57 3.36 -6.13
CA PHE A 23 -11.48 4.12 -4.89
C PHE A 23 -10.26 3.68 -4.10
N PHE A 24 -9.37 4.63 -3.79
CA PHE A 24 -8.15 4.39 -3.03
C PHE A 24 -8.40 4.76 -1.56
N LEU A 25 -8.33 3.76 -0.69
CA LEU A 25 -8.62 3.88 0.73
C LEU A 25 -7.34 3.67 1.52
N TYR A 26 -6.85 4.76 2.12
CA TYR A 26 -5.64 4.76 2.94
C TYR A 26 -5.99 4.61 4.43
N TYR A 27 -5.40 3.62 5.07
CA TYR A 27 -5.56 3.28 6.49
C TYR A 27 -4.26 3.67 7.22
N PRO A 28 -4.19 4.87 7.83
CA PRO A 28 -3.02 5.31 8.56
C PRO A 28 -2.96 4.63 9.94
N ASN A 29 -1.85 4.00 10.29
CA ASN A 29 -1.54 3.65 11.69
C ASN A 29 -0.50 4.63 12.24
N SER A 30 -0.51 4.86 13.55
CA SER A 30 0.34 5.83 14.26
C SER A 30 1.03 5.22 15.49
N GLY A 31 1.55 4.00 15.34
CA GLY A 31 2.34 3.28 16.35
C GLY A 31 3.85 3.52 16.22
N ILE A 32 4.65 2.85 17.04
CA ILE A 32 6.13 2.98 16.99
C ILE A 32 6.73 2.37 15.70
N ALA A 33 6.03 1.40 15.10
CA ALA A 33 6.23 0.96 13.73
C ALA A 33 4.89 0.96 12.98
N ASP A 34 4.76 1.90 12.06
CA ASP A 34 3.48 2.22 11.43
C ASP A 34 3.16 1.24 10.31
N ALA A 35 2.39 0.20 10.62
CA ALA A 35 1.75 -0.61 9.58
C ALA A 35 0.70 0.23 8.85
N ARG A 36 0.92 0.51 7.58
CA ARG A 36 0.02 1.32 6.76
C ARG A 36 -0.55 0.47 5.64
N VAL A 37 -1.82 0.71 5.33
CA VAL A 37 -2.52 -0.05 4.30
C VAL A 37 -3.16 0.89 3.30
N LEU A 38 -3.06 0.53 2.03
CA LEU A 38 -3.75 1.18 0.95
C LEU A 38 -4.51 0.11 0.18
N ARG A 39 -5.84 0.18 0.23
CA ARG A 39 -6.74 -0.69 -0.54
C ARG A 39 -7.28 0.06 -1.75
N VAL A 40 -7.49 -0.67 -2.83
CA VAL A 40 -8.18 -0.15 -4.01
C VAL A 40 -9.41 -1.02 -4.25
N CYS A 41 -10.57 -0.40 -4.18
CA CYS A 41 -11.85 -1.07 -4.36
C CYS A 41 -12.66 -0.48 -5.52
N ASP A 42 -13.61 -1.27 -6.02
CA ASP A 42 -14.61 -0.79 -6.97
C ASP A 42 -15.74 -0.03 -6.28
N ARG A 43 -16.76 0.35 -7.06
CA ARG A 43 -17.94 1.08 -6.57
C ARG A 43 -18.84 0.25 -5.66
N ASP A 44 -18.80 -1.07 -5.75
CA ASP A 44 -19.54 -1.97 -4.85
C ASP A 44 -18.79 -2.19 -3.53
N GLY A 45 -17.52 -1.78 -3.51
CA GLY A 45 -16.62 -1.87 -2.37
C GLY A 45 -15.95 -3.22 -2.27
N HIS A 46 -15.80 -3.94 -3.39
CA HIS A 46 -14.95 -5.12 -3.47
C HIS A 46 -13.49 -4.69 -3.61
N ASP A 47 -12.62 -5.28 -2.79
CA ASP A 47 -11.18 -5.01 -2.84
C ASP A 47 -10.54 -5.75 -4.01
N HIS A 48 -9.87 -5.00 -4.87
CA HIS A 48 -9.21 -5.50 -6.08
C HIS A 48 -7.69 -5.35 -6.02
N ALA A 49 -7.18 -4.46 -5.16
CA ALA A 49 -5.76 -4.36 -4.85
C ALA A 49 -5.53 -3.97 -3.39
N ILE A 50 -4.39 -4.38 -2.85
CA ILE A 50 -3.91 -3.99 -1.53
C ILE A 50 -2.40 -3.81 -1.54
N LEU A 51 -1.94 -2.75 -0.89
CA LEU A 51 -0.55 -2.53 -0.50
C LEU A 51 -0.49 -2.40 1.03
N ILE A 52 0.44 -3.13 1.65
CA ILE A 52 0.78 -3.00 3.06
C ILE A 52 2.27 -2.70 3.15
N TRP A 53 2.62 -1.65 3.87
CA TRP A 53 4.01 -1.32 4.17
C TRP A 53 4.15 -0.87 5.61
N ASN A 54 5.37 -0.94 6.09
CA ASN A 54 5.76 -0.50 7.41
C ASN A 54 6.92 0.47 7.28
N ILE A 55 6.99 1.42 8.21
CA ILE A 55 8.17 2.25 8.37
C ILE A 55 8.58 2.36 9.83
N CYS A 56 9.88 2.44 10.04
CA CYS A 56 10.49 2.79 11.31
C CYS A 56 11.23 4.11 11.10
N HIS A 57 10.62 5.21 11.55
CA HIS A 57 11.20 6.55 11.43
C HIS A 57 12.54 6.66 12.16
N GLY A 58 12.66 6.05 13.35
CA GLY A 58 13.89 6.07 14.15
C GLY A 58 15.09 5.40 13.47
N CYS A 59 14.86 4.33 12.70
CA CYS A 59 15.92 3.63 11.96
C CYS A 59 16.00 4.03 10.48
N ARG A 60 15.11 4.92 9.99
CA ARG A 60 14.99 5.29 8.58
C ARG A 60 14.88 4.07 7.65
N ARG A 61 14.04 3.10 8.04
CA ARG A 61 13.82 1.85 7.30
C ARG A 61 12.38 1.69 6.89
N GLY A 62 12.16 1.20 5.68
CA GLY A 62 10.86 0.86 5.13
C GLY A 62 10.77 -0.59 4.69
N LEU A 63 9.59 -1.19 4.83
CA LEU A 63 9.29 -2.54 4.39
C LEU A 63 8.02 -2.52 3.55
N ILE A 64 8.10 -2.95 2.29
CA ILE A 64 6.91 -3.36 1.53
C ILE A 64 6.55 -4.79 1.94
N ALA A 65 5.53 -4.92 2.79
CA ALA A 65 5.15 -6.18 3.43
C ALA A 65 4.18 -7.02 2.61
N LYS A 66 3.35 -6.38 1.78
CA LYS A 66 2.46 -7.07 0.84
C LYS A 66 2.06 -6.14 -0.29
N ILE A 67 2.08 -6.66 -1.51
CA ILE A 67 1.35 -6.10 -2.63
C ILE A 67 0.62 -7.24 -3.34
N SER A 68 -0.68 -7.07 -3.60
CA SER A 68 -1.46 -8.05 -4.36
C SER A 68 -2.61 -7.37 -5.08
N MET A 69 -2.97 -7.91 -6.24
CA MET A 69 -3.97 -7.36 -7.12
C MET A 69 -4.57 -8.45 -8.00
N ILE A 70 -5.87 -8.36 -8.28
CA ILE A 70 -6.55 -9.28 -9.19
C ILE A 70 -5.98 -9.16 -10.63
N PRO A 71 -5.93 -10.25 -11.41
CA PRO A 71 -5.32 -10.26 -12.74
C PRO A 71 -5.82 -9.16 -13.68
N GLU A 72 -7.11 -8.83 -13.61
CA GLU A 72 -7.80 -7.87 -14.47
C GLU A 72 -7.29 -6.45 -14.30
N TRP A 73 -6.70 -6.14 -13.14
CA TRP A 73 -6.20 -4.80 -12.80
C TRP A 73 -4.67 -4.70 -12.91
N GLN A 74 -3.98 -5.83 -13.08
CA GLN A 74 -2.54 -5.87 -13.28
C GLN A 74 -2.15 -5.24 -14.63
N ARG A 75 -0.85 -4.93 -14.78
CA ARG A 75 -0.26 -4.40 -16.02
C ARG A 75 -0.84 -3.06 -16.52
N GLN A 76 -1.58 -2.35 -15.67
CA GLN A 76 -2.09 -0.98 -15.91
C GLN A 76 -1.30 0.10 -15.15
N GLY A 77 -0.09 -0.22 -14.67
CA GLY A 77 0.73 0.69 -13.87
C GLY A 77 0.27 0.90 -12.43
N LEU A 78 -0.83 0.27 -11.99
CA LEU A 78 -1.37 0.44 -10.64
C LEU A 78 -0.38 -0.02 -9.55
N GLY A 79 0.28 -1.16 -9.71
CA GLY A 79 1.27 -1.64 -8.73
C GLY A 79 2.42 -0.65 -8.52
N ARG A 80 2.92 -0.05 -9.62
CA ARG A 80 3.93 1.00 -9.58
C ARG A 80 3.42 2.22 -8.80
N ARG A 81 2.24 2.74 -9.13
CA ARG A 81 1.62 3.89 -8.43
C ARG A 81 1.49 3.65 -6.92
N LEU A 82 1.00 2.47 -6.54
CA LEU A 82 0.87 2.09 -5.13
C LEU A 82 2.22 2.12 -4.40
N VAL A 83 3.25 1.48 -4.95
CA VAL A 83 4.57 1.46 -4.28
C VAL A 83 5.20 2.84 -4.24
N LEU A 84 5.13 3.62 -5.32
CA LEU A 84 5.63 5.00 -5.31
C LEU A 84 4.95 5.86 -4.25
N TRP A 85 3.65 5.66 -4.04
CA TRP A 85 2.91 6.33 -2.98
C TRP A 85 3.47 5.99 -1.59
N ALA A 86 3.78 4.72 -1.31
CA ALA A 86 4.40 4.32 -0.05
C ALA A 86 5.83 4.86 0.12
N LEU A 87 6.63 4.92 -0.95
CA LEU A 87 7.99 5.46 -0.88
C LEU A 87 8.04 6.95 -0.50
N ARG A 88 6.97 7.72 -0.74
CA ARG A 88 6.87 9.14 -0.32
C ARG A 88 6.97 9.32 1.19
N ASP A 89 6.62 8.31 1.97
CA ASP A 89 6.71 8.36 3.44
C ASP A 89 8.15 8.37 3.96
N GLY A 90 9.12 7.99 3.11
CA GLY A 90 10.53 7.92 3.45
C GLY A 90 11.39 7.86 2.19
N PRO A 91 11.54 8.96 1.44
CA PRO A 91 12.30 8.97 0.18
C PRO A 91 13.76 8.58 0.37
N ASP A 92 14.32 8.90 1.55
CA ASP A 92 15.72 8.63 1.90
C ASP A 92 15.87 7.43 2.86
N TYR A 93 14.90 6.51 2.86
CA TYR A 93 14.90 5.35 3.75
C TYR A 93 15.49 4.13 3.04
N GLU A 94 16.06 3.22 3.83
CA GLU A 94 16.45 1.91 3.32
C GLU A 94 15.19 1.04 3.19
N TRP A 95 14.75 0.81 1.95
CA TRP A 95 13.55 0.03 1.64
C TRP A 95 13.86 -1.41 1.24
N VAL A 96 13.17 -2.34 1.88
CA VAL A 96 13.21 -3.78 1.58
C VAL A 96 11.79 -4.29 1.29
N THR A 97 11.70 -5.51 0.76
CA THR A 97 10.42 -6.21 0.62
C THR A 97 10.41 -7.46 1.49
N SER A 98 9.22 -7.95 1.84
CA SER A 98 9.06 -9.33 2.28
C SER A 98 9.35 -10.32 1.13
N SER A 99 9.11 -11.61 1.36
CA SER A 99 9.10 -12.63 0.30
C SER A 99 8.29 -12.18 -0.91
N GLN A 100 8.83 -12.43 -2.10
CA GLN A 100 8.26 -11.99 -3.37
C GLN A 100 7.68 -13.18 -4.13
N SER A 101 6.50 -12.98 -4.73
CA SER A 101 5.95 -13.89 -5.74
C SER A 101 6.82 -13.87 -7.02
N PRO A 102 6.61 -14.81 -7.97
CA PRO A 102 7.30 -14.76 -9.27
C PRO A 102 7.13 -13.42 -9.98
N ASP A 103 5.90 -12.86 -10.01
CA ASP A 103 5.64 -11.53 -10.57
C ASP A 103 6.40 -10.44 -9.80
N GLY A 104 6.45 -10.55 -8.47
CA GLY A 104 7.22 -9.64 -7.61
C GLY A 104 8.71 -9.62 -7.94
N GLN A 105 9.29 -10.78 -8.25
CA GLN A 105 10.70 -10.91 -8.63
C GLN A 105 11.04 -10.22 -9.96
N GLN A 106 10.05 -9.99 -10.82
CA GLN A 106 10.22 -9.19 -12.04
C GLN A 106 9.91 -7.70 -11.78
N PHE A 107 8.86 -7.43 -11.00
CA PHE A 107 8.35 -6.10 -10.71
C PHE A 107 9.31 -5.24 -9.87
N PHE A 108 9.78 -5.76 -8.74
CA PHE A 108 10.58 -4.96 -7.79
C PHE A 108 11.95 -4.54 -8.35
N PRO A 109 12.72 -5.40 -9.06
CA PRO A 109 13.97 -4.97 -9.68
C PRO A 109 13.79 -3.90 -10.77
N ALA A 110 12.67 -3.92 -11.50
CA ALA A 110 12.36 -2.86 -12.46
C ALA A 110 12.09 -1.53 -11.74
N LEU A 111 11.32 -1.55 -10.66
CA LEU A 111 11.00 -0.37 -9.87
C LEU A 111 12.21 0.16 -9.06
N ALA A 112 13.08 -0.73 -8.62
CA ALA A 112 14.33 -0.37 -7.93
C ALA A 112 15.25 0.44 -8.85
N ARG A 113 15.38 0.05 -10.12
CA ARG A 113 16.15 0.81 -11.12
C ARG A 113 15.58 2.19 -11.38
N GLU A 114 14.26 2.34 -11.29
CA GLU A 114 13.58 3.61 -11.50
C GLU A 114 13.73 4.57 -10.30
N THR A 115 13.64 4.04 -9.08
CA THR A 115 13.54 4.85 -7.86
C THR A 115 14.84 4.96 -7.08
N GLY A 116 15.82 4.10 -7.36
CA GLY A 116 17.04 3.96 -6.56
C GLY A 116 16.85 3.22 -5.23
N ALA A 117 15.61 2.89 -4.85
CA ALA A 117 15.33 2.10 -3.65
C ALA A 117 15.75 0.64 -3.86
N ALA A 118 16.33 0.00 -2.83
CA ALA A 118 16.86 -1.36 -2.97
C ALA A 118 15.76 -2.39 -3.31
N LEU A 119 14.61 -2.34 -2.63
CA LEU A 119 13.44 -3.19 -2.85
C LEU A 119 13.77 -4.69 -3.01
N THR A 120 14.77 -5.16 -2.26
CA THR A 120 15.18 -6.56 -2.26
C THR A 120 14.48 -7.33 -1.15
N ASN A 121 14.27 -8.63 -1.36
CA ASN A 121 13.80 -9.55 -0.33
C ASN A 121 14.92 -10.14 0.54
N ARG A 122 16.17 -9.70 0.34
CA ARG A 122 17.36 -10.18 1.08
C ARG A 122 17.77 -9.25 2.21
N GLY A 123 17.21 -8.05 2.27
CA GLY A 123 17.52 -7.08 3.31
C GLY A 123 16.93 -7.47 4.67
N LYS A 124 17.57 -7.00 5.75
CA LYS A 124 17.08 -7.24 7.11
C LYS A 124 15.92 -6.30 7.41
N VAL A 125 14.77 -6.87 7.80
CA VAL A 125 13.67 -6.10 8.38
C VAL A 125 14.15 -5.47 9.69
N CYS A 126 13.78 -4.20 9.93
CA CYS A 126 14.09 -3.53 11.18
C CYS A 126 13.41 -4.26 12.36
N ALA A 127 14.14 -4.50 13.45
CA ALA A 127 13.59 -5.18 14.63
C ALA A 127 12.41 -4.45 15.30
N HIS A 128 12.27 -3.14 15.07
CA HIS A 128 11.12 -2.37 15.56
C HIS A 128 9.86 -2.59 14.71
N ILE A 129 9.99 -3.06 13.46
CA ILE A 129 8.84 -3.32 12.60
C ILE A 129 8.14 -4.60 13.03
N ASP A 130 6.95 -4.44 13.59
CA ASP A 130 6.03 -5.53 13.85
C ASP A 130 5.09 -5.73 12.65
N VAL A 131 5.34 -6.77 11.87
CA VAL A 131 4.55 -7.11 10.67
C VAL A 131 3.20 -7.74 11.03
N ALA A 132 3.04 -8.25 12.26
CA ALA A 132 1.82 -8.90 12.73
C ALA A 132 0.80 -7.88 13.26
N ASN A 133 1.25 -6.74 13.78
CA ASN A 133 0.38 -5.69 14.29
C ASN A 133 -0.29 -4.87 13.17
N ARG A 134 -1.41 -5.40 12.65
CA ARG A 134 -2.22 -4.75 11.61
C ARG A 134 -3.54 -4.26 12.21
N ALA A 135 -3.69 -2.95 12.31
CA ALA A 135 -4.96 -2.31 12.59
C ALA A 135 -5.55 -1.73 11.29
N TYR A 136 -6.87 -1.79 11.14
CA TYR A 136 -7.61 -1.10 10.09
C TYR A 136 -8.44 0.03 10.70
N PRO A 137 -7.81 1.17 11.06
CA PRO A 137 -8.55 2.33 11.53
C PRO A 137 -9.42 2.90 10.40
N ARG A 138 -10.26 3.87 10.72
CA ARG A 138 -11.12 4.51 9.72
C ARG A 138 -10.28 5.03 8.54
N PRO A 139 -10.56 4.59 7.29
CA PRO A 139 -9.75 4.97 6.15
C PRO A 139 -10.03 6.40 5.69
N ARG A 140 -9.06 6.95 4.95
CA ARG A 140 -9.15 8.20 4.21
C ARG A 140 -9.22 7.89 2.71
N LEU A 141 -10.16 8.50 2.01
CA LEU A 141 -10.17 8.48 0.54
C LEU A 141 -9.01 9.35 0.04
N VAL A 142 -8.15 8.79 -0.81
CA VAL A 142 -7.02 9.50 -1.43
C VAL A 142 -7.17 9.52 -2.95
N ARG A 143 -6.70 10.59 -3.59
CA ARG A 143 -6.86 10.83 -5.03
C ARG A 143 -5.52 10.90 -5.79
N ASP A 144 -4.46 11.35 -5.13
CA ASP A 144 -3.15 11.59 -5.74
C ASP A 144 -2.21 10.38 -5.61
N ILE A 145 -2.66 9.25 -6.16
CA ILE A 145 -1.90 7.99 -6.21
C ILE A 145 -1.29 7.79 -7.58
#